data_AF-A0A060WHF3-F1
#
_entry.id   AF-A0A060WHF3-F1
#
_cell.length_a   1.000
_cell.length_b   1.000
_cell.length_c   1.000
_cell.angle_alpha   90.00
_cell.angle_beta   90.00
_cell.angle_gamma   90.00
#
_symmetry.space_group_name_H-M   'P 1'
#
loop_
_entity.id
_entity.type
_entity.pdbx_description
1 polymer ?
#
loop_
_entity_poly.entity_id
_entity_poly.type
_entity_poly.pdbx_seq_one_letter_code
_entity_poly.pdbx_strand_id
1 'polypeptide(L)'
;MGGLTKEWFLLLVRQIFHIDYGMFTYLKDSRCHWFSSWKCDNYSEFQLVGTLMGLAVYNSIALDIHFPPYCYKKLLTPPIVPCDQNTPIGMATATLGDLQQVMPDLAHGLGELLCYEGNVEEDFYLTFQVWTSPMY
;
A
#
# COMPACT_ATOMS: atom_id res chain seq x y z
N MET A 1 13.75 -24.12 -20.46
CA MET A 1 12.96 -24.65 -19.33
C MET A 1 12.52 -23.49 -18.42
N GLY A 2 11.71 -22.55 -18.91
CA GLY A 2 11.36 -21.32 -18.15
C GLY A 2 9.88 -20.92 -18.16
N GLY A 3 9.03 -21.61 -18.93
CA GLY A 3 7.60 -21.29 -19.03
C GLY A 3 6.81 -21.66 -17.77
N LEU A 4 7.00 -22.89 -17.29
CA LEU A 4 6.29 -23.42 -16.11
C LEU A 4 6.54 -22.62 -14.83
N THR A 5 7.77 -22.18 -14.60
CA THR A 5 8.11 -21.36 -13.42
C THR A 5 7.45 -19.98 -13.48
N LYS A 6 7.38 -19.38 -14.69
CA LYS A 6 6.73 -18.08 -14.90
C LYS A 6 5.23 -18.17 -14.69
N GLU A 7 4.59 -19.20 -15.25
CA GLU A 7 3.15 -19.44 -15.09
C GLU A 7 2.79 -19.70 -13.63
N TRP A 8 3.58 -20.52 -12.92
CA TRP A 8 3.40 -20.75 -11.50
C TRP A 8 3.49 -19.47 -10.68
N PHE A 9 4.50 -18.62 -10.93
CA PHE A 9 4.66 -17.34 -10.25
C PHE A 9 3.47 -16.40 -10.49
N LEU A 10 3.00 -16.34 -11.73
CA LEU A 10 1.86 -15.50 -12.11
C LEU A 10 0.57 -15.96 -11.41
N LEU A 11 0.31 -17.27 -11.38
CA LEU A 11 -0.86 -17.83 -10.69
C LEU A 11 -0.80 -17.57 -9.18
N LEU A 12 0.37 -17.78 -8.57
CA LEU A 12 0.57 -17.58 -7.15
C LEU A 12 0.36 -16.10 -6.75
N VAL A 13 0.90 -15.17 -7.53
CA VAL A 13 0.71 -13.73 -7.31
C VAL A 13 -0.76 -13.37 -7.49
N ARG A 14 -1.43 -13.84 -8.55
CA ARG A 14 -2.88 -13.60 -8.74
C ARG A 14 -3.72 -14.10 -7.57
N GLN A 15 -3.34 -15.22 -6.95
CA GLN A 15 -4.03 -15.74 -5.77
C GLN A 15 -3.80 -14.87 -4.53
N ILE A 16 -2.58 -14.37 -4.30
CA ILE A 16 -2.27 -13.46 -3.18
C ILE A 16 -3.07 -12.15 -3.25
N PHE A 17 -3.21 -11.60 -4.47
CA PHE A 17 -3.96 -10.37 -4.71
C PHE A 17 -5.48 -10.61 -4.85
N HIS A 18 -5.94 -11.86 -4.73
CA HIS A 18 -7.36 -12.16 -4.75
C HIS A 18 -8.03 -11.71 -3.45
N ILE A 19 -9.26 -11.19 -3.57
CA ILE A 19 -10.07 -10.71 -2.43
C ILE A 19 -10.24 -11.81 -1.37
N ASP A 20 -10.37 -13.08 -1.80
CA ASP A 20 -10.53 -14.23 -0.90
C ASP A 20 -9.33 -14.46 0.03
N TYR A 21 -8.12 -14.08 -0.40
CA TYR A 21 -6.93 -14.21 0.44
C TYR A 21 -6.94 -13.15 1.55
N GLY A 22 -7.43 -11.94 1.23
CA GLY A 22 -7.74 -10.89 2.19
C GLY A 22 -6.54 -10.06 2.67
N MET A 23 -5.37 -10.20 2.03
CA MET A 23 -4.18 -9.38 2.33
C MET A 23 -4.24 -8.00 1.71
N PHE A 24 -4.86 -7.88 0.55
CA PHE A 24 -4.98 -6.63 -0.20
C PHE A 24 -6.43 -6.36 -0.57
N THR A 25 -6.84 -5.10 -0.45
CA THR A 25 -8.14 -4.60 -0.87
C THR A 25 -7.98 -3.82 -2.16
N TYR A 26 -8.82 -4.09 -3.15
CA TYR A 26 -8.83 -3.34 -4.39
C TYR A 26 -9.63 -2.04 -4.23
N LEU A 27 -8.96 -0.90 -4.32
CA LEU A 27 -9.57 0.43 -4.31
C LEU A 27 -10.05 0.75 -5.72
N LYS A 28 -11.38 0.77 -5.92
CA LYS A 28 -11.99 1.01 -7.24
C LYS A 28 -11.68 2.40 -7.78
N ASP A 29 -11.69 3.41 -6.91
CA ASP A 29 -11.50 4.82 -7.30
C ASP A 29 -10.09 5.07 -7.85
N SER A 30 -9.09 4.48 -7.20
CA SER A 30 -7.67 4.63 -7.54
C SER A 30 -7.14 3.51 -8.44
N ARG A 31 -7.97 2.49 -8.73
CA ARG A 31 -7.62 1.26 -9.49
C ARG A 31 -6.33 0.59 -9.01
N CYS A 32 -6.09 0.61 -7.70
CA CYS A 32 -4.88 0.10 -7.08
C CYS A 32 -5.21 -0.84 -5.91
N HIS A 33 -4.25 -1.68 -5.55
CA HIS A 33 -4.34 -2.55 -4.39
C HIS A 33 -3.76 -1.83 -3.17
N TRP A 34 -4.50 -1.84 -2.07
CA TRP A 34 -4.06 -1.30 -0.79
C TRP A 34 -4.00 -2.41 0.26
N PHE A 35 -3.16 -2.23 1.28
CA PHE A 35 -3.03 -3.19 2.37
C PHE A 35 -4.34 -3.28 3.16
N SER A 36 -4.89 -4.48 3.29
CA SER A 36 -6.08 -4.72 4.09
C SER A 36 -5.71 -4.70 5.57
N SER A 37 -6.53 -4.03 6.39
CA SER A 37 -6.39 -4.02 7.85
C SER A 37 -7.00 -5.26 8.52
N TRP A 38 -7.70 -6.12 7.76
CA TRP A 38 -8.54 -7.19 8.31
C TRP A 38 -7.74 -8.35 8.92
N LYS A 39 -6.53 -8.63 8.43
CA LYS A 39 -5.69 -9.75 8.89
C LYS A 39 -4.31 -9.28 9.36
N CYS A 40 -4.28 -8.31 10.27
CA CYS A 40 -3.04 -7.73 10.81
C CYS A 40 -2.15 -8.76 11.57
N ASP A 41 -2.64 -9.96 11.91
CA ASP A 41 -1.85 -10.97 12.62
C ASP A 41 -0.86 -11.77 11.73
N ASN A 42 -1.00 -11.71 10.40
CA ASN A 42 -0.21 -12.53 9.48
C ASN A 42 1.01 -11.78 8.90
N TYR A 43 1.88 -11.24 9.76
CA TYR A 43 3.16 -10.63 9.33
C TYR A 43 4.04 -11.58 8.50
N SER A 44 3.97 -12.88 8.77
CA SER A 44 4.69 -13.92 8.02
C SER A 44 4.24 -14.03 6.57
N GLU A 45 2.94 -13.84 6.29
CA GLU A 45 2.41 -13.85 4.93
C GLU A 45 2.91 -12.61 4.16
N PHE A 46 2.91 -11.43 4.78
CA PHE A 46 3.48 -10.23 4.16
C PHE A 46 4.97 -10.39 3.84
N GLN A 47 5.74 -11.03 4.72
CA GLN A 47 7.14 -11.36 4.46
C GLN A 47 7.29 -12.35 3.29
N LEU A 48 6.43 -13.37 3.22
CA LEU A 48 6.41 -14.33 2.12
C LEU A 48 6.12 -13.63 0.78
N VAL A 49 5.08 -12.79 0.72
CA VAL A 49 4.73 -12.01 -0.48
C VAL A 49 5.89 -11.10 -0.89
N GLY A 50 6.50 -10.39 0.05
CA GLY A 50 7.66 -9.54 -0.22
C GLY A 50 8.86 -10.32 -0.78
N THR A 51 9.13 -11.51 -0.22
CA THR A 51 10.20 -12.40 -0.70
C THR A 51 9.92 -12.88 -2.13
N LEU A 52 8.69 -13.29 -2.41
CA LEU A 52 8.26 -13.70 -3.74
C LEU A 52 8.35 -12.55 -4.75
N MET A 53 7.92 -11.34 -4.37
CA MET A 53 8.08 -10.16 -5.21
C MET A 53 9.55 -9.88 -5.53
N GLY A 54 10.44 -9.96 -4.54
CA GLY A 54 11.88 -9.83 -4.74
C GLY A 54 12.45 -10.90 -5.68
N LEU A 55 12.03 -12.15 -5.53
CA LEU A 55 12.41 -13.25 -6.42
C LEU A 55 11.90 -13.03 -7.85
N ALA A 56 10.69 -12.53 -8.04
CA ALA A 56 10.16 -12.23 -9.37
C ALA A 56 11.00 -11.16 -10.07
N VAL A 57 11.35 -10.07 -9.36
CA VAL A 57 12.24 -9.03 -9.88
C VAL A 57 13.62 -9.61 -10.22
N TYR A 58 14.20 -10.41 -9.33
CA TYR A 58 15.50 -11.07 -9.56
C TYR A 58 15.49 -11.96 -10.81
N ASN A 59 14.40 -12.68 -11.05
CA ASN A 59 14.24 -13.56 -12.21
C ASN A 59 13.71 -12.84 -13.47
N SER A 60 13.62 -11.50 -13.46
CA SER A 60 13.06 -10.69 -14.57
C SER A 60 11.63 -11.11 -14.96
N ILE A 61 10.83 -11.53 -13.98
CA ILE A 61 9.42 -11.88 -14.15
C ILE A 61 8.59 -10.63 -13.85
N ALA A 62 7.88 -10.13 -14.87
CA ALA A 62 6.93 -9.05 -14.70
C ALA A 62 5.73 -9.52 -13.87
N LEU A 63 5.49 -8.86 -12.74
CA LEU A 63 4.31 -9.06 -11.91
C LEU A 63 3.24 -8.04 -12.28
N ASP A 64 2.04 -8.50 -12.56
CA ASP A 64 0.89 -7.66 -12.88
C ASP A 64 0.23 -7.14 -11.58
N ILE A 65 0.96 -6.30 -10.85
CA ILE A 65 0.53 -5.73 -9.56
C ILE A 65 0.46 -4.22 -9.67
N HIS A 66 -0.69 -3.68 -9.31
CA HIS A 66 -0.96 -2.25 -9.33
C HIS A 66 -0.97 -1.69 -7.91
N PHE A 67 0.20 -1.32 -7.39
CA PHE A 67 0.32 -0.59 -6.13
C PHE A 67 0.36 0.93 -6.36
N PRO A 68 -0.08 1.74 -5.39
CA PRO A 68 0.11 3.18 -5.47
C PRO A 68 1.61 3.54 -5.37
N PRO A 69 2.04 4.64 -6.02
CA PRO A 69 3.42 5.11 -6.03
C PRO A 69 4.08 5.20 -4.64
N TYR A 70 3.30 5.55 -3.62
CA TYR A 70 3.76 5.63 -2.24
C TYR A 70 4.32 4.30 -1.69
N CYS A 71 3.75 3.15 -2.09
CA CYS A 71 4.26 1.84 -1.69
C CYS A 71 5.68 1.60 -2.24
N TYR A 72 5.93 1.99 -3.48
CA TYR A 72 7.28 1.91 -4.07
C TYR A 72 8.26 2.85 -3.39
N LYS A 73 7.83 4.07 -3.01
CA LYS A 73 8.65 4.98 -2.21
C LYS A 73 9.07 4.35 -0.88
N LYS A 74 8.16 3.65 -0.20
CA LYS A 74 8.49 2.89 1.01
C LYS A 74 9.50 1.78 0.71
N LEU A 75 9.26 0.96 -0.31
CA LEU A 75 10.13 -0.17 -0.66
C LEU A 75 11.56 0.25 -1.05
N LEU A 76 11.71 1.46 -1.60
CA LEU A 76 13.00 2.01 -2.03
C LEU A 76 13.74 2.75 -0.91
N THR A 77 13.21 2.82 0.32
CA THR A 77 13.92 3.44 1.45
C THR A 77 14.45 2.39 2.42
N PRO A 78 15.75 2.41 2.80
CA PRO A 78 16.81 3.25 2.23
C PRO A 78 17.17 2.84 0.79
N PRO A 79 17.71 3.76 -0.03
CA PRO A 79 18.05 3.51 -1.44
C PRO A 79 19.12 2.43 -1.64
N ILE A 80 19.78 2.03 -0.55
CA ILE A 80 20.73 0.93 -0.49
C ILE A 80 20.24 -0.08 0.54
N VAL A 81 20.37 -1.38 0.24
CA VAL A 81 20.10 -2.44 1.22
C VAL A 81 21.07 -2.23 2.39
N PRO A 82 20.58 -1.93 3.60
CA PRO A 82 21.46 -1.66 4.71
C PRO A 82 22.10 -2.98 5.18
N CYS A 83 23.40 -2.93 5.49
CA CYS A 83 24.12 -4.08 6.04
C CYS A 83 23.73 -4.38 7.50
N ASP A 84 23.16 -3.37 8.19
CA ASP A 84 22.71 -3.48 9.57
C ASP A 84 21.20 -3.74 9.62
N GLN A 85 20.83 -4.81 10.35
CA GLN A 85 19.45 -5.23 10.59
C GLN A 85 18.64 -4.18 11.37
N ASN A 86 19.30 -3.26 12.07
CA ASN A 86 18.64 -2.21 12.86
C ASN A 86 18.35 -0.94 12.07
N THR A 87 18.70 -0.88 10.77
CA THR A 87 18.42 0.31 9.96
C THR A 87 16.92 0.40 9.66
N PRO A 88 16.26 1.55 9.91
CA PRO A 88 14.86 1.71 9.57
C PRO A 88 14.66 1.67 8.05
N ILE A 89 14.03 0.60 7.57
CA ILE A 89 13.61 0.38 6.18
C ILE A 89 12.13 0.75 6.06
N GLY A 90 11.67 1.20 4.89
CA GLY A 90 10.25 1.49 4.67
C GLY A 90 9.79 2.88 5.10
N MET A 91 10.72 3.76 5.47
CA MET A 91 10.41 5.12 5.89
C MET A 91 10.21 6.02 4.67
N ALA A 92 8.96 6.37 4.37
CA ALA A 92 8.64 7.39 3.38
C ALA A 92 7.79 8.47 4.02
N THR A 93 8.07 9.74 3.74
CA THR A 93 7.21 10.85 4.15
C THR A 93 5.94 10.80 3.30
N ALA A 94 4.80 10.57 3.93
CA ALA A 94 3.50 10.65 3.28
C ALA A 94 3.12 12.11 3.05
N THR A 95 2.78 12.47 1.82
CA THR A 95 2.25 13.79 1.48
C THR A 95 0.77 13.72 1.12
N LEU A 96 0.06 14.85 1.15
CA LEU A 96 -1.34 14.92 0.71
C LEU A 96 -1.51 14.45 -0.75
N GLY A 97 -0.51 14.71 -1.61
CA GLY A 97 -0.50 14.22 -2.98
C GLY A 97 -0.38 12.70 -3.10
N ASP A 98 0.36 12.06 -2.18
CA ASP A 98 0.40 10.58 -2.11
C ASP A 98 -0.96 10.04 -1.65
N LEU A 99 -1.60 10.71 -0.68
CA LEU A 99 -2.94 10.34 -0.22
C LEU A 99 -3.99 10.47 -1.33
N GLN A 100 -3.91 11.51 -2.17
CA GLN A 100 -4.82 11.72 -3.29
C GLN A 100 -4.80 10.56 -4.30
N GLN A 101 -3.66 9.87 -4.44
CA GLN A 101 -3.52 8.72 -5.34
C GLN A 101 -4.08 7.42 -4.74
N VAL A 102 -4.34 7.39 -3.44
CA VAL A 102 -4.86 6.21 -2.73
C VAL A 102 -6.32 6.42 -2.39
N MET A 103 -6.64 7.52 -1.71
CA MET A 103 -7.96 7.92 -1.26
C MET A 103 -8.23 9.36 -1.70
N PRO A 104 -8.71 9.59 -2.94
CA PRO A 104 -8.91 10.92 -3.50
C PRO A 104 -9.94 11.73 -2.69
N ASP A 105 -11.03 11.11 -2.26
CA ASP A 105 -12.10 11.78 -1.49
C ASP A 105 -11.59 12.29 -0.14
N LEU A 106 -10.82 11.46 0.57
CA LEU A 106 -10.21 11.85 1.85
C LEU A 106 -9.19 12.96 1.66
N ALA A 107 -8.35 12.87 0.62
CA ALA A 107 -7.38 13.90 0.31
C ALA A 107 -8.05 15.23 -0.07
N HIS A 108 -9.19 15.18 -0.77
CA HIS A 108 -9.97 16.36 -1.09
C HIS A 108 -10.51 17.03 0.18
N GLY A 109 -11.17 16.28 1.07
CA GLY A 109 -11.70 16.84 2.32
C GLY A 109 -10.61 17.42 3.24
N LEU A 110 -9.45 16.76 3.32
CA LEU A 110 -8.30 17.31 4.04
C LEU A 110 -7.72 18.55 3.35
N GLY A 111 -7.74 18.60 2.02
CA GLY A 111 -7.35 19.77 1.24
C GLY A 111 -8.28 20.96 1.49
N GLU A 112 -9.59 20.74 1.51
CA GLU A 112 -10.57 21.78 1.84
C GLU A 112 -10.38 22.29 3.27
N LEU A 113 -10.16 21.39 4.22
CA LEU A 113 -9.88 21.77 5.62
C LEU A 113 -8.61 22.62 5.75
N LEU A 114 -7.56 22.30 4.98
CA LEU A 114 -6.31 23.07 4.96
C LEU A 114 -6.44 24.45 4.31
N CYS A 115 -7.35 24.59 3.34
CA CYS A 115 -7.61 25.85 2.65
C CYS A 115 -8.74 26.67 3.28
N TYR A 116 -9.36 26.20 4.37
CA TYR A 116 -10.44 26.89 5.03
C TYR A 116 -9.95 28.16 5.74
N GLU A 117 -10.49 29.32 5.35
CA GLU A 117 -10.09 30.62 5.90
C GLU A 117 -10.81 30.99 7.22
N GLY A 118 -11.85 30.24 7.61
CA GLY A 118 -12.62 30.46 8.83
C GLY A 118 -12.03 29.79 10.07
N ASN A 119 -12.82 29.69 11.15
CA ASN A 119 -12.36 29.05 12.39
C ASN A 119 -12.71 27.56 12.37
N VAL A 120 -11.73 26.72 12.05
CA VAL A 120 -11.91 25.26 11.97
C VAL A 120 -12.50 24.64 13.24
N GLU A 121 -12.10 25.14 14.42
CA GLU A 121 -12.57 24.60 15.71
C GLU A 121 -14.05 24.88 15.94
N GLU A 122 -14.49 26.11 15.65
CA GLU A 122 -15.87 26.56 15.84
C GLU A 122 -16.81 26.10 14.72
N ASP A 123 -16.30 25.95 13.50
CA ASP A 123 -17.15 25.66 12.33
C ASP A 123 -17.31 24.16 12.08
N PHE A 124 -16.27 23.35 12.37
CA PHE A 124 -16.28 21.91 12.09
C PHE A 124 -16.38 21.03 13.33
N TYR A 125 -16.02 21.52 14.51
CA TYR A 125 -16.00 20.75 15.77
C TYR A 125 -15.32 19.38 15.66
N LEU A 126 -14.27 19.28 14.83
CA LEU A 126 -13.52 18.04 14.63
C LEU A 126 -12.56 17.80 15.78
N THR A 127 -12.25 16.52 16.02
CA THR A 127 -11.25 16.10 16.99
C THR A 127 -10.17 15.27 16.30
N PHE A 128 -9.08 14.97 17.00
CA PHE A 128 -8.06 14.04 16.52
C PHE A 128 -8.50 12.56 16.55
N GLN A 129 -9.80 12.28 16.74
CA GLN A 129 -10.36 10.92 16.65
C GLN A 129 -10.84 10.64 15.23
N VAL A 130 -10.38 9.53 14.67
CA VAL A 130 -10.78 9.06 13.34
C VAL A 130 -11.43 7.69 13.45
N TRP A 131 -12.49 7.50 12.68
CA TRP A 131 -13.17 6.21 12.57
C TRP A 131 -12.68 5.50 11.33
N THR A 132 -12.29 4.24 11.48
CA THR A 132 -11.96 3.38 10.35
C THR A 132 -13.12 2.40 10.18
N SER A 133 -13.97 2.63 9.17
CA SER A 133 -14.88 1.57 8.74
C SER A 133 -14.05 0.54 7.98
N PRO A 134 -14.21 -0.77 8.24
CA PRO A 134 -13.71 -1.76 7.29
C PRO A 134 -14.36 -1.46 5.94
N MET A 135 -13.53 -1.27 4.90
CA MET A 135 -14.03 -1.20 3.53
C MET A 135 -14.67 -2.55 3.22
N TYR A 136 -15.97 -2.54 2.91
CA TYR A 136 -16.76 -3.71 2.53
C TYR A 136 -16.24 -4.38 1.25
#